data_AF-A0A699YVF0-F1
#
_entry.id   AF-A0A699YVF0-F1
#
_cell.length_a   1.000
_cell.length_b   1.000
_cell.length_c   1.000
_cell.angle_alpha   90.00
_cell.angle_beta   90.00
_cell.angle_gamma   90.00
#
_symmetry.space_group_name_H-M   'P 1'
#
loop_
_entity.id
_entity.type
_entity.pdbx_description
1 polymer ?
#
loop_
_entity_poly.entity_id
_entity_poly.type
_entity_poly.pdbx_seq_one_letter_code
_entity_poly.pdbx_strand_id
1 'polypeptide(L)'
;MGHGADSECSTSGMIVEELLAGSEVDVDCIVQDGQLLFACLSDNHPPGGEVFVETGGRCPSTLPPSAQAQLLLLTRDVAAMFPGLSGVMHFEAMYSDKGPVPIELNARIGGAETPVQASTHYAGLTYRHTLCVARALYRTSWHFYRYIYRREQSSIRPNMGSGALERQ
;
A
#
# COMPACT_ATOMS: atom_id res chain seq x y z
N MET A 1 -15.77 26.26 -22.34
CA MET A 1 -16.49 25.73 -21.17
C MET A 1 -15.46 25.11 -20.26
N GLY A 2 -15.31 25.65 -19.04
CA GLY A 2 -14.20 25.32 -18.13
C GLY A 2 -14.35 23.95 -17.49
N HIS A 3 -13.24 23.22 -17.38
CA HIS A 3 -13.15 22.06 -16.49
C HIS A 3 -12.61 22.54 -15.16
N GLY A 4 -13.49 22.49 -14.15
CA GLY A 4 -13.22 22.87 -12.77
C GLY A 4 -12.03 22.11 -12.23
N ALA A 5 -11.10 22.89 -11.67
CA ALA A 5 -9.99 22.41 -10.89
C ALA A 5 -10.45 22.26 -9.44
N ASP A 6 -11.26 21.25 -9.16
CA ASP A 6 -11.69 20.97 -7.78
C ASP A 6 -11.23 19.55 -7.40
N SER A 7 -10.02 19.46 -6.87
CA SER A 7 -9.66 18.34 -6.00
C SER A 7 -8.85 18.88 -4.82
N GLU A 8 -9.39 19.89 -4.16
CA GLU A 8 -8.98 20.22 -2.80
C GLU A 8 -9.45 19.09 -1.88
N CYS A 9 -8.54 18.22 -1.45
CA CYS A 9 -8.80 17.35 -0.30
C CYS A 9 -8.77 18.22 0.96
N SER A 10 -9.89 18.89 1.25
CA SER A 10 -10.13 19.58 2.50
C SER A 10 -11.44 19.10 3.08
N THR A 11 -11.49 17.81 3.43
CA THR A 11 -12.46 17.34 4.42
C THR A 11 -11.72 17.16 5.73
N SER A 12 -11.52 18.28 6.45
CA SER A 12 -11.20 18.19 7.87
C SER A 12 -12.39 17.51 8.56
N GLY A 13 -12.15 16.36 9.17
CA GLY A 13 -13.17 15.53 9.79
C GLY A 13 -12.55 14.61 10.83
N MET A 14 -13.39 14.08 11.73
CA MET A 14 -13.00 13.07 12.69
C MET A 14 -13.64 11.74 12.32
N ILE A 15 -12.89 10.65 12.43
CA ILE A 15 -13.38 9.29 12.31
C ILE A 15 -13.51 8.74 13.74
N VAL A 16 -14.62 8.03 14.00
CA VAL A 16 -14.84 7.31 15.25
C VAL A 16 -15.17 5.87 14.87
N GLU A 17 -14.46 4.92 15.46
CA GLU A 17 -14.58 3.50 15.19
C GLU A 17 -14.60 2.68 16.49
N GLU A 18 -14.90 1.38 16.36
CA GLU A 18 -14.84 0.45 17.48
C GLU A 18 -13.38 0.23 17.93
N LEU A 19 -13.14 0.27 19.24
CA LEU A 19 -11.84 -0.09 19.79
C LEU A 19 -11.63 -1.60 19.70
N LEU A 20 -10.70 -2.02 18.84
CA LEU A 20 -10.36 -3.42 18.66
C LEU A 20 -9.46 -3.93 19.79
N ALA A 21 -9.73 -5.15 20.26
CA ALA A 21 -8.90 -5.86 21.23
C ALA A 21 -8.33 -7.13 20.59
N GLY A 22 -7.04 -7.39 20.80
CA GLY A 22 -6.38 -8.56 20.24
C GLY A 22 -4.87 -8.40 20.13
N SER A 23 -4.28 -9.23 19.27
CA SER A 23 -2.88 -9.11 18.86
C SER A 23 -2.80 -8.35 17.55
N GLU A 24 -2.20 -7.17 17.59
CA GLU A 24 -1.94 -6.36 16.40
C GLU A 24 -0.77 -6.96 15.60
N VAL A 25 -0.89 -6.92 14.29
CA VAL A 25 0.07 -7.49 13.35
C VAL A 25 0.23 -6.62 12.11
N ASP A 26 1.44 -6.69 11.55
CA ASP A 26 1.76 -6.10 10.27
C ASP A 26 1.97 -7.19 9.23
N VAL A 27 1.44 -6.96 8.03
CA VAL A 27 1.63 -7.82 6.85
C VAL A 27 2.30 -7.01 5.75
N ASP A 28 3.61 -7.20 5.59
CA ASP A 28 4.33 -6.66 4.44
C ASP A 28 4.20 -7.59 3.24
N CYS A 29 3.65 -7.07 2.16
CA CYS A 29 3.27 -7.89 1.03
C CYS A 29 3.54 -7.24 -0.33
N ILE A 30 3.60 -8.11 -1.36
CA ILE A 30 3.68 -7.71 -2.76
C ILE A 30 2.36 -8.05 -3.42
N VAL A 31 1.71 -7.05 -3.99
CA VAL A 31 0.46 -7.19 -4.72
C VAL A 31 0.69 -6.86 -6.19
N GLN A 32 0.07 -7.62 -7.09
CA GLN A 32 0.02 -7.31 -8.51
C GLN A 32 -1.42 -7.43 -9.01
N ASP A 33 -1.99 -6.30 -9.44
CA ASP A 33 -3.35 -6.21 -9.95
C ASP A 33 -4.39 -6.85 -9.00
N GLY A 34 -4.29 -6.52 -7.71
CA GLY A 34 -5.13 -7.08 -6.65
C GLY A 34 -4.77 -8.51 -6.21
N GLN A 35 -3.79 -9.16 -6.85
CA GLN A 35 -3.34 -10.50 -6.46
C GLN A 35 -2.18 -10.44 -5.46
N LEU A 36 -2.34 -11.09 -4.31
CA LEU A 36 -1.27 -11.27 -3.31
C LEU A 36 -0.23 -12.28 -3.82
N LEU A 37 1.00 -11.81 -4.06
CA LEU A 37 2.09 -12.63 -4.59
C LEU A 37 3.04 -13.13 -3.49
N PHE A 38 3.22 -12.32 -2.47
CA PHE A 38 4.08 -12.58 -1.33
C PHE A 38 3.55 -11.83 -0.13
N ALA A 39 3.70 -12.40 1.06
CA ALA A 39 3.41 -11.74 2.32
C ALA A 39 4.33 -12.30 3.40
N CYS A 40 4.70 -11.43 4.34
CA CYS A 40 5.24 -11.85 5.62
C CYS A 40 4.52 -11.15 6.75
N LEU A 41 4.36 -11.86 7.85
CA LEU A 41 3.60 -11.46 9.00
C LEU A 41 4.55 -11.22 10.18
N SER A 42 4.39 -10.08 10.84
CA SER A 42 5.05 -9.70 12.10
C SER A 42 4.02 -9.39 13.18
N ASP A 43 4.39 -9.66 14.43
CA ASP A 43 3.61 -9.28 15.60
C ASP A 43 4.03 -7.88 16.05
N ASN A 44 3.09 -7.01 16.40
CA ASN A 44 3.39 -5.74 17.08
C ASN A 44 3.35 -5.95 18.59
N HIS A 45 4.28 -5.34 19.31
CA HIS A 45 4.22 -5.33 20.77
C HIS A 45 3.03 -4.49 21.24
N PRO A 46 2.40 -4.85 22.36
CA PRO A 46 1.28 -4.07 22.90
C PRO A 46 1.66 -2.59 23.09
N PRO A 47 0.76 -1.65 22.74
CA PRO A 47 1.05 -0.23 22.85
C PRO A 47 1.32 0.19 24.30
N GLY A 48 2.19 1.18 24.47
CA GLY A 48 2.53 1.73 25.78
C GLY A 48 1.48 2.71 26.30
N GLY A 49 0.60 2.26 27.21
CA GLY A 49 -0.36 3.13 27.90
C GLY A 49 -1.67 3.34 27.12
N GLU A 50 -2.26 4.54 27.23
CA GLU A 50 -3.57 4.89 26.62
C GLU A 50 -3.44 5.42 25.17
N VAL A 51 -2.25 5.31 24.57
CA VAL A 51 -1.95 5.80 23.22
C VAL A 51 -1.34 4.70 22.37
N PHE A 52 -1.69 4.65 21.08
CA PHE A 52 -1.22 3.66 20.12
C PHE A 52 0.18 4.00 19.59
N VAL A 53 1.15 4.10 20.51
CA VAL A 53 2.55 4.35 20.17
C VAL A 53 3.23 3.01 19.94
N GLU A 54 3.88 2.89 18.78
CA GLU A 54 4.70 1.75 18.39
C GLU A 54 5.79 1.49 19.43
N THR A 55 5.87 0.25 19.94
CA THR A 55 6.89 -0.16 20.93
C THR A 55 7.85 -1.23 20.38
N GLY A 56 7.73 -1.54 19.09
CA GLY A 56 8.50 -2.52 18.33
C GLY A 56 7.69 -3.78 18.08
N GLY A 57 8.24 -4.70 17.30
CA GLY A 57 7.59 -5.96 17.02
C GLY A 57 8.54 -7.14 16.87
N ARG A 58 7.97 -8.24 16.38
CA ARG A 58 8.66 -9.51 16.16
C ARG A 58 8.34 -10.08 14.79
N CYS A 59 9.39 -10.36 14.03
CA CYS A 59 9.33 -11.12 12.79
C CYS A 59 10.24 -12.36 12.88
N PRO A 60 9.79 -13.55 12.46
CA PRO A 60 8.43 -13.85 12.01
C PRO A 60 7.43 -13.88 13.18
N SER A 61 6.14 -13.76 12.86
CA SER A 61 5.03 -13.88 13.81
C SER A 61 5.09 -15.18 14.63
N THR A 62 4.71 -15.04 15.90
CA THR A 62 4.61 -16.11 16.90
C THR A 62 3.18 -16.60 17.10
N LEU A 63 2.20 -16.01 16.41
CA LEU A 63 0.81 -16.46 16.46
C LEU A 63 0.68 -17.92 16.00
N PRO A 64 -0.36 -18.65 16.45
CA PRO A 64 -0.63 -20.00 15.98
C PRO A 64 -0.74 -20.07 14.44
N PRO A 65 -0.28 -21.14 13.78
CA PRO A 65 -0.32 -21.23 12.31
C PRO A 65 -1.71 -21.02 11.69
N SER A 66 -2.77 -21.40 12.41
CA SER A 66 -4.15 -21.15 11.99
C SER A 66 -4.51 -19.66 11.96
N ALA A 67 -4.04 -18.89 12.94
CA ALA A 67 -4.22 -17.44 13.00
C ALA A 67 -3.45 -16.75 11.87
N GLN A 68 -2.19 -17.15 11.66
CA GLN A 68 -1.38 -16.64 10.55
C GLN A 68 -2.05 -16.90 9.19
N ALA A 69 -2.58 -18.11 8.98
CA ALA A 69 -3.30 -18.45 7.75
C ALA A 69 -4.56 -17.59 7.55
N GLN A 70 -5.33 -17.31 8.61
CA GLN A 70 -6.50 -16.44 8.53
C GLN A 70 -6.13 -14.99 8.18
N LEU A 71 -5.04 -14.47 8.77
CA LEU A 71 -4.53 -13.13 8.47
C LEU A 71 -4.07 -13.01 7.00
N LEU A 72 -3.34 -14.00 6.50
CA LEU A 72 -2.91 -14.03 5.09
C LEU A 72 -4.10 -14.13 4.12
N LEU A 73 -5.14 -14.87 4.49
CA LEU A 73 -6.39 -14.92 3.72
C LEU A 73 -7.10 -13.55 3.72
N LEU A 74 -7.19 -12.88 4.87
CA LEU A 74 -7.72 -11.53 4.97
C LEU A 74 -6.93 -10.56 4.08
N THR A 75 -5.60 -10.56 4.14
CA THR A 75 -4.75 -9.69 3.31
C THR A 75 -4.99 -9.94 1.82
N ARG A 76 -5.11 -11.20 1.40
CA ARG A 76 -5.41 -11.56 0.01
C ARG A 76 -6.77 -10.99 -0.41
N ASP A 77 -7.79 -11.18 0.42
CA ASP A 77 -9.15 -10.78 0.11
C ASP A 77 -9.27 -9.25 0.06
N VAL A 78 -8.60 -8.54 0.97
CA VAL A 78 -8.49 -7.08 0.96
C VAL A 78 -7.80 -6.58 -0.30
N ALA A 79 -6.65 -7.15 -0.69
CA ALA A 79 -5.96 -6.78 -1.91
C ALA A 79 -6.84 -6.97 -3.16
N ALA A 80 -7.62 -8.05 -3.21
CA ALA A 80 -8.51 -8.36 -4.33
C ALA A 80 -9.68 -7.37 -4.48
N MET A 81 -10.03 -6.61 -3.42
CA MET A 81 -11.03 -5.54 -3.49
C MET A 81 -10.58 -4.35 -4.34
N PHE A 82 -9.29 -4.21 -4.64
CA PHE A 82 -8.72 -3.08 -5.38
C PHE A 82 -8.12 -3.54 -6.72
N PRO A 83 -8.93 -3.71 -7.79
CA PRO A 83 -8.43 -3.95 -9.13
C PRO A 83 -7.43 -2.86 -9.55
N GLY A 84 -6.28 -3.26 -10.10
CA GLY A 84 -5.18 -2.36 -10.45
C GLY A 84 -4.15 -2.12 -9.34
N LEU A 85 -4.43 -2.50 -8.09
CA LEU A 85 -3.48 -2.35 -6.98
C LEU A 85 -2.21 -3.16 -7.27
N SER A 86 -1.08 -2.48 -7.42
CA SER A 86 0.21 -3.11 -7.71
C SER A 86 1.31 -2.38 -6.97
N GLY A 87 2.15 -3.09 -6.23
CA GLY A 87 3.12 -2.45 -5.36
C GLY A 87 3.60 -3.35 -4.23
N VAL A 88 4.46 -2.78 -3.40
CA VAL A 88 4.64 -3.23 -2.02
C VAL A 88 3.56 -2.57 -1.19
N MET A 89 2.91 -3.35 -0.34
CA MET A 89 1.90 -2.89 0.61
C MET A 89 2.34 -3.24 2.03
N HIS A 90 1.97 -2.38 2.95
CA HIS A 90 2.03 -2.61 4.38
C HIS A 90 0.59 -2.62 4.88
N PHE A 91 0.17 -3.73 5.49
CA PHE A 91 -1.20 -3.94 5.90
C PHE A 91 -1.25 -4.24 7.40
N GLU A 92 -1.97 -3.39 8.13
CA GLU A 92 -2.12 -3.49 9.58
C GLU A 92 -3.46 -4.19 9.88
N ALA A 93 -3.45 -5.14 10.81
CA ALA A 93 -4.64 -5.88 11.20
C ALA A 93 -4.60 -6.26 12.69
N MET A 94 -5.78 -6.49 13.26
CA MET A 94 -5.94 -7.02 14.61
C MET A 94 -6.40 -8.48 14.55
N TYR A 95 -5.68 -9.40 15.20
CA TYR A 95 -6.19 -10.75 15.46
C TYR A 95 -6.94 -10.77 16.80
N SER A 96 -8.28 -10.73 16.71
CA SER A 96 -9.18 -10.71 17.87
C SER A 96 -9.68 -12.12 18.24
N ASP A 97 -10.44 -12.21 19.32
CA ASP A 97 -11.18 -13.42 19.72
C ASP A 97 -12.21 -13.89 18.66
N LYS A 98 -12.69 -12.96 17.82
CA LYS A 98 -13.60 -13.22 16.70
C LYS A 98 -12.87 -13.48 15.37
N GLY A 99 -11.54 -13.42 15.34
CA GLY A 99 -10.72 -13.57 14.14
C GLY A 99 -10.08 -12.27 13.68
N PRO A 100 -9.48 -12.26 12.46
CA PRO A 100 -8.73 -11.13 11.96
C PRO A 100 -9.64 -9.98 11.50
N VAL A 101 -9.25 -8.75 11.83
CA VAL A 101 -9.96 -7.50 11.49
C VAL A 101 -8.97 -6.55 10.80
N PRO A 102 -9.28 -6.01 9.61
CA PRO A 102 -8.42 -5.04 8.94
C PRO A 102 -8.39 -3.69 9.67
N ILE A 103 -7.23 -3.06 9.75
CA ILE A 103 -7.06 -1.70 10.28
C ILE A 103 -6.75 -0.74 9.12
N GLU A 104 -5.57 -0.89 8.50
CA GLU A 104 -5.11 0.02 7.44
C GLU A 104 -4.36 -0.73 6.33
N LEU A 105 -4.53 -0.29 5.07
CA LEU A 105 -3.71 -0.73 3.94
C LEU A 105 -2.94 0.45 3.35
N ASN A 106 -1.62 0.37 3.44
CA ASN A 106 -0.68 1.40 3.03
C ASN A 106 0.11 0.96 1.78
N ALA A 107 0.06 1.73 0.69
CA ALA A 107 0.81 1.46 -0.54
C ALA A 107 2.29 1.90 -0.48
N ARG A 108 3.01 1.40 0.53
CA ARG A 108 4.42 1.67 0.80
C ARG A 108 5.05 0.49 1.55
N ILE A 109 6.37 0.53 1.71
CA ILE A 109 7.06 -0.35 2.65
C ILE A 109 6.68 0.07 4.09
N GLY A 110 6.56 -0.90 4.99
CA GLY A 110 6.41 -0.66 6.43
C GLY A 110 7.55 0.19 7.02
N GLY A 111 7.27 0.82 8.15
CA GLY A 111 8.23 1.66 8.86
C GLY A 111 9.17 0.86 9.77
N ALA A 112 9.92 1.60 10.60
CA ALA A 112 10.68 1.06 11.72
C ALA A 112 11.61 -0.12 11.36
N GLU A 113 11.41 -1.30 11.95
CA GLU A 113 12.24 -2.48 11.74
C GLU A 113 11.98 -3.21 10.42
N THR A 114 10.88 -2.89 9.72
CA THR A 114 10.46 -3.53 8.47
C THR A 114 11.58 -3.61 7.41
N PRO A 115 12.36 -2.53 7.13
CA PRO A 115 13.45 -2.61 6.15
C PRO A 115 14.58 -3.56 6.58
N VAL A 116 14.85 -3.64 7.89
CA VAL A 116 15.87 -4.54 8.45
C VAL A 116 15.37 -5.99 8.43
N GLN A 117 14.10 -6.22 8.78
CA GLN A 117 13.47 -7.53 8.65
C GLN A 117 13.46 -8.00 7.20
N ALA A 118 13.16 -7.12 6.24
CA ALA A 118 13.19 -7.44 4.82
C ALA A 118 14.59 -7.81 4.32
N SER A 119 15.62 -7.08 4.73
CA SER A 119 16.99 -7.38 4.33
C SER A 119 17.58 -8.64 4.97
N THR A 120 17.05 -9.10 6.11
CA THR A 120 17.60 -10.25 6.87
C THR A 120 16.79 -11.53 6.72
N HIS A 121 15.46 -11.45 6.77
CA HIS A 121 14.56 -12.60 6.75
C HIS A 121 14.03 -12.90 5.35
N TYR A 122 13.87 -11.88 4.49
CA TYR A 122 13.35 -12.03 3.12
C TYR A 122 14.46 -12.17 2.06
N ALA A 123 15.74 -12.07 2.45
CA ALA A 123 16.89 -12.23 1.55
C ALA A 123 17.01 -13.63 0.93
N GLY A 124 16.30 -14.63 1.45
CA GLY A 124 16.17 -15.97 0.83
C GLY A 124 15.13 -16.07 -0.29
N LEU A 125 14.38 -15.00 -0.59
CA LEU A 125 13.33 -15.01 -1.61
C LEU A 125 13.93 -14.95 -3.02
N THR A 126 13.89 -16.09 -3.69
CA THR A 126 14.40 -16.32 -5.04
C THR A 126 13.84 -15.33 -6.08
N TYR A 127 14.71 -14.96 -7.03
CA TYR A 127 14.58 -14.22 -8.31
C TYR A 127 13.19 -13.77 -8.82
N ARG A 128 12.13 -14.57 -8.66
CA ARG A 128 10.75 -14.20 -9.02
C ARG A 128 10.19 -13.05 -8.19
N HIS A 129 10.52 -12.98 -6.90
CA HIS A 129 10.04 -11.91 -6.01
C HIS A 129 10.75 -10.59 -6.27
N THR A 130 12.07 -10.61 -6.52
CA THR A 130 12.83 -9.44 -6.96
C THR A 130 12.29 -8.88 -8.27
N LEU A 131 11.89 -9.73 -9.22
CA LEU A 131 11.22 -9.29 -10.45
C LEU A 131 9.84 -8.69 -10.20
N CYS A 132 9.09 -9.17 -9.21
CA CYS A 132 7.79 -8.60 -8.85
C CYS A 132 7.96 -7.24 -8.14
N VAL A 133 8.89 -7.12 -7.18
CA VAL A 133 9.27 -5.84 -6.57
C VAL A 133 9.78 -4.88 -7.64
N ALA A 134 10.71 -5.32 -8.49
CA ALA A 134 11.22 -4.51 -9.60
C ALA A 134 10.08 -4.10 -10.54
N ARG A 135 9.20 -5.01 -10.97
CA ARG A 135 8.09 -4.71 -11.87
C ARG A 135 7.02 -3.82 -11.24
N ALA A 136 6.78 -3.97 -9.95
CA ALA A 136 5.89 -3.12 -9.16
C ALA A 136 6.46 -1.71 -9.04
N LEU A 137 7.74 -1.57 -8.67
CA LEU A 137 8.48 -0.30 -8.65
C LEU A 137 8.57 0.33 -10.05
N TYR A 138 8.84 -0.46 -11.09
CA TYR A 138 8.91 0.02 -12.48
C TYR A 138 7.53 0.46 -12.99
N ARG A 139 6.42 -0.21 -12.63
CA ARG A 139 5.07 0.21 -13.05
C ARG A 139 4.60 1.46 -12.32
N THR A 140 4.85 1.60 -11.01
CA THR A 140 4.54 2.82 -10.28
C THR A 140 5.39 3.98 -10.78
N SER A 141 6.69 3.78 -11.03
CA SER A 141 7.54 4.81 -11.66
C SER A 141 7.08 5.17 -13.07
N TRP A 142 6.69 4.23 -13.93
CA TRP A 142 6.23 4.54 -15.31
C TRP A 142 4.88 5.25 -15.36
N HIS A 143 3.94 4.89 -14.48
CA HIS A 143 2.63 5.56 -14.42
C HIS A 143 2.74 6.93 -13.76
N PHE A 144 3.58 7.07 -12.73
CA PHE A 144 3.93 8.36 -12.14
C PHE A 144 4.64 9.27 -13.15
N TYR A 145 5.60 8.74 -13.92
CA TYR A 145 6.30 9.48 -14.98
C TYR A 145 5.34 9.88 -16.11
N ARG A 146 4.45 8.98 -16.58
CA ARG A 146 3.41 9.34 -17.55
C ARG A 146 2.40 10.34 -17.00
N TYR A 147 2.10 10.30 -15.71
CA TYR A 147 1.20 11.24 -15.06
C TYR A 147 1.80 12.65 -15.02
N ILE A 148 3.06 12.77 -14.56
CA ILE A 148 3.83 14.03 -14.56
C ILE A 148 3.99 14.55 -15.99
N TYR A 149 4.47 13.72 -16.90
CA TYR A 149 4.73 14.11 -18.29
C TYR A 149 3.46 14.58 -19.01
N ARG A 150 2.30 13.98 -18.71
CA ARG A 150 1.01 14.37 -19.30
C ARG A 150 0.48 15.69 -18.71
N ARG A 151 0.76 16.00 -17.44
CA ARG A 151 0.48 17.31 -16.83
C ARG A 151 1.39 18.41 -17.39
N GLU A 152 2.67 18.14 -17.59
CA GLU A 152 3.60 19.10 -18.21
C GLU A 152 3.22 19.38 -19.68
N GLN A 153 2.89 18.35 -20.46
CA GLN A 153 2.44 18.52 -21.86
C GLN A 153 1.11 19.29 -21.99
N SER A 154 0.22 19.22 -20.99
CA SER A 154 -1.00 20.06 -20.97
C SER A 154 -0.76 21.51 -20.57
N SER A 155 0.36 21.80 -19.87
CA SER A 155 0.75 23.16 -19.49
C SER A 155 1.61 23.87 -20.55
N ILE A 156 2.12 23.14 -21.56
CA ILE A 156 3.07 23.65 -22.56
C ILE A 156 2.46 23.66 -23.98
N ARG A 157 1.15 23.87 -24.14
CA ARG A 157 0.59 24.23 -25.46
C ARG A 157 0.44 25.76 -25.55
N PRO A 158 1.27 26.46 -26.34
CA PRO A 158 0.95 27.82 -26.74
C PRO A 158 -0.29 27.80 -27.63
N ASN A 159 -1.20 28.72 -27.38
CA ASN A 159 -2.41 28.94 -28.17
C ASN A 159 -2.01 29.48 -29.56
N MET A 160 -1.73 28.59 -30.51
CA MET A 160 -1.51 28.96 -31.91
C MET A 160 -2.87 29.00 -32.61
N GLY A 161 -3.40 30.22 -32.72
CA GLY A 161 -4.63 30.52 -33.45
C GLY A 161 -4.55 30.08 -34.92
N SER A 162 -5.67 29.58 -35.41
CA SER A 162 -5.91 29.23 -36.82
C SER A 162 -5.81 30.47 -37.71
N GLY A 163 -4.70 30.63 -38.42
CA GLY A 163 -4.58 31.51 -39.58
C GLY A 163 -4.42 30.66 -40.84
N ALA A 164 -5.41 30.71 -41.71
CA ALA A 164 -5.50 29.95 -42.95
C ALA A 164 -4.34 30.29 -43.91
N LEU A 165 -3.74 29.26 -44.50
CA LEU A 165 -2.96 29.37 -45.74
C LEU A 165 -3.93 29.41 -46.91
N GLU A 166 -4.10 30.58 -47.51
CA GLU A 166 -4.73 30.72 -48.82
C GLU A 166 -3.63 31.04 -49.85
N ARG A 167 -3.46 30.13 -50.81
CA ARG A 167 -2.59 30.28 -51.98
C ARG A 167 -3.47 30.74 -53.14
N GLN A 168 -3.30 31.99 -53.57
CA GLN A 168 -3.06 32.45 -54.96
C GLN A 168 -3.03 33.97 -55.01
#